data_AF-A0ABD0TLT8-F1
#
_entry.id   AF-A0ABD0TLT8-F1
#
_cell.length_a   1.000
_cell.length_b   1.000
_cell.length_c   1.000
_cell.angle_alpha   90.00
_cell.angle_beta   90.00
_cell.angle_gamma   90.00
#
_symmetry.space_group_name_H-M   'P 1'
#
loop_
_entity.id
_entity.type
_entity.pdbx_description
1 polymer ?
#
loop_
_entity_poly.entity_id
_entity_poly.type
_entity_poly.pdbx_seq_one_letter_code
_entity_poly.pdbx_strand_id
1 'polypeptide(L)'
;MSVKKKNLKVKQIRADLSKELSFLRNVFSVLNVPMQTKGDDDLDYDMVNGKNSENKELPKRARNITELEEKLQKLKTEKNFSFKNKLVKKSLASKLNKKIKKRERLNKNKANAQAKTETANQSQKIKTEETEKKKLNVAKPVFNTDGKLVFSKFDFANIGHKDKVQKVEKDPKKILVNLKEQEQKIRNLEESGDSKAKELKEKIAWKNVLQKAEGQKVKDDPTLLKKSIKKMEQKKKQSKKKWDNRIQSVEQKKDERQKKRTENISKKKKEKKSKIVKAAVKRGRVVL
;
A
#
# COMPACT_ATOMS: atom_id res chain seq x y z
N MET A 1 -14.13 -37.31 61.66
CA MET A 1 -12.80 -36.99 61.11
C MET A 1 -12.74 -35.50 60.77
N SER A 2 -12.23 -34.67 61.67
CA SER A 2 -12.17 -33.21 61.48
C SER A 2 -10.91 -32.84 60.67
N VAL A 3 -11.11 -32.33 59.45
CA VAL A 3 -10.02 -31.90 58.56
C VAL A 3 -9.49 -30.55 59.06
N LYS A 4 -8.34 -30.58 59.76
CA LYS A 4 -7.62 -29.36 60.17
C LYS A 4 -7.18 -28.60 58.92
N LYS A 5 -7.80 -27.44 58.64
CA LYS A 5 -7.35 -26.51 57.58
C LYS A 5 -5.98 -25.94 57.97
N LYS A 6 -4.97 -26.18 57.12
CA LYS A 6 -3.62 -25.62 57.30
C LYS A 6 -3.66 -24.10 57.11
N ASN A 7 -3.11 -23.35 58.05
CA ASN A 7 -2.96 -21.89 57.93
C ASN A 7 -2.01 -21.55 56.78
N LEU A 8 -2.52 -20.83 55.77
CA LEU A 8 -1.75 -20.41 54.60
C LEU A 8 -0.72 -19.35 55.01
N LYS A 9 0.56 -19.57 54.69
CA LYS A 9 1.65 -18.61 54.93
C LYS A 9 1.61 -17.47 53.90
N VAL A 10 0.63 -16.57 54.03
CA VAL A 10 0.34 -15.49 53.06
C VAL A 10 1.57 -14.62 52.77
N LYS A 11 2.43 -14.36 53.77
CA LYS A 11 3.66 -13.58 53.58
C LYS A 11 4.65 -14.25 52.62
N GLN A 12 4.79 -15.57 52.72
CA GLN A 12 5.70 -16.34 51.86
C GLN A 12 5.16 -16.39 50.42
N ILE A 13 3.85 -16.63 50.27
CA ILE A 13 3.16 -16.60 48.97
C ILE A 13 3.32 -15.23 48.29
N ARG A 14 3.19 -14.13 49.03
CA ARG A 14 3.41 -12.78 48.48
C ARG A 14 4.85 -12.54 48.04
N ALA A 15 5.83 -13.07 48.78
CA ALA A 15 7.23 -12.98 48.42
C ALA A 15 7.57 -13.81 47.18
N ASP A 16 6.93 -14.95 47.00
CA ASP A 16 7.13 -15.79 45.81
C ASP A 16 6.43 -15.18 44.58
N LEU A 17 5.21 -14.65 44.73
CA LEU A 17 4.53 -13.88 43.69
C LEU A 17 5.31 -12.64 43.24
N SER A 18 5.98 -11.94 44.16
CA SER A 18 6.78 -10.76 43.78
C SER A 18 8.04 -11.14 43.00
N LYS A 19 8.67 -12.28 43.33
CA LYS A 19 9.79 -12.85 42.55
C LYS A 19 9.33 -13.31 41.17
N GLU A 20 8.17 -13.96 41.08
CA GLU A 20 7.60 -14.37 39.80
C GLU A 20 7.25 -13.16 38.92
N LEU A 21 6.66 -12.11 39.50
CA LEU A 21 6.35 -10.88 38.78
C LEU A 21 7.61 -10.14 38.30
N SER A 22 8.67 -10.11 39.09
CA SER A 22 9.93 -9.49 38.67
C SER A 22 10.61 -10.31 37.56
N PHE A 23 10.56 -11.64 37.66
CA PHE A 23 11.00 -12.55 36.59
C PHE A 23 10.21 -12.32 35.30
N LEU A 24 8.88 -12.33 35.35
CA LEU A 24 8.02 -12.11 34.19
C LEU A 24 8.25 -10.73 33.57
N ARG A 25 8.40 -9.68 34.38
CA ARG A 25 8.74 -8.34 33.89
C ARG A 25 10.06 -8.35 33.12
N ASN A 26 11.07 -9.07 33.61
CA ASN A 26 12.36 -9.18 32.95
C ASN A 26 12.26 -10.00 31.64
N VAL A 27 11.50 -11.09 31.64
CA VAL A 27 11.25 -11.90 30.44
C VAL A 27 10.51 -11.06 29.38
N PHE A 28 9.46 -10.34 29.76
CA PHE A 28 8.69 -9.47 28.86
C PHE A 28 9.40 -8.17 28.47
N SER A 29 10.50 -7.79 29.14
CA SER A 29 11.33 -6.67 28.66
C SER A 29 12.22 -7.08 27.49
N VAL A 30 12.65 -8.34 27.47
CA VAL A 30 13.47 -8.93 26.39
C VAL A 30 12.60 -9.40 25.23
N LEU A 31 11.39 -9.87 25.51
CA LEU A 31 10.40 -10.24 24.50
C LEU A 31 9.58 -9.01 24.10
N ASN A 32 9.79 -8.50 22.87
CA ASN A 32 8.90 -7.51 22.29
C ASN A 32 7.56 -8.15 21.92
N VAL A 33 6.67 -8.32 22.91
CA VAL A 33 5.32 -8.83 22.68
C VAL A 33 4.47 -7.72 22.06
N PRO A 34 3.93 -7.90 20.85
CA PRO A 34 3.05 -6.92 20.24
C PRO A 34 1.77 -6.78 21.09
N MET A 35 1.54 -5.59 21.66
CA MET A 35 0.30 -5.32 22.39
C MET A 35 -0.89 -5.25 21.43
N GLN A 36 -1.87 -6.13 21.62
CA GLN A 36 -3.16 -6.01 20.94
C GLN A 36 -4.01 -4.99 21.69
N THR A 37 -4.22 -3.82 21.08
CA THR A 37 -5.26 -2.89 21.57
C THR A 37 -6.59 -3.37 21.01
N LYS A 38 -7.55 -3.68 21.90
CA LYS A 38 -8.94 -3.90 21.47
C LYS A 38 -9.55 -2.52 21.20
N GLY A 39 -9.54 -2.14 19.93
CA GLY A 39 -10.22 -0.96 19.41
C GLY A 39 -10.72 -1.28 18.01
N ASP A 40 -12.04 -1.44 17.92
CA ASP A 40 -12.96 -1.37 16.78
C ASP A 40 -12.52 -1.90 15.40
N ASP A 41 -13.39 -2.77 14.90
CA ASP A 41 -13.49 -3.32 13.55
C ASP A 41 -13.08 -2.35 12.43
N ASP A 42 -11.80 -2.36 12.04
CA ASP A 42 -11.38 -2.13 10.66
C ASP A 42 -9.93 -2.60 10.45
N LEU A 43 -9.75 -3.34 9.37
CA LEU A 43 -8.54 -4.07 8.99
C LEU A 43 -7.39 -3.13 8.61
N ASP A 44 -6.47 -2.87 9.53
CA ASP A 44 -5.04 -2.63 9.26
C ASP A 44 -4.23 -2.77 10.56
N TYR A 45 -3.60 -3.94 10.77
CA TYR A 45 -2.71 -4.19 11.90
C TYR A 45 -1.29 -3.70 11.57
N ASP A 46 -0.95 -2.48 11.97
CA ASP A 46 0.44 -2.03 11.98
C ASP A 46 1.15 -2.60 13.22
N MET A 47 2.08 -3.53 12.99
CA MET A 47 3.00 -4.04 14.01
C MET A 47 4.03 -2.96 14.37
N VAL A 48 3.68 -2.08 15.31
CA VAL A 48 4.63 -1.09 15.82
C VAL A 48 5.54 -1.76 16.85
N ASN A 49 6.82 -1.94 16.49
CA ASN A 49 7.88 -2.32 17.41
C ASN A 49 8.16 -1.12 18.35
N GLY A 50 7.34 -0.97 19.38
CA GLY A 50 7.44 0.11 20.35
C GLY A 50 8.72 -0.03 21.16
N LYS A 51 9.72 0.82 20.89
CA LYS A 51 10.80 1.06 21.85
C LYS A 51 10.15 1.46 23.18
N ASN A 52 10.50 0.75 24.25
CA ASN A 52 10.12 1.09 25.63
C ASN A 52 10.28 2.59 25.87
N SER A 53 9.15 3.29 25.95
CA SER A 53 9.07 4.69 26.38
C SER A 53 8.90 4.73 27.89
N GLU A 54 9.74 4.00 28.62
CA GLU A 54 9.89 4.22 30.06
C GLU A 54 10.71 5.50 30.21
N ASN A 55 10.14 6.52 30.87
CA ASN A 55 10.66 7.89 31.05
C ASN A 55 10.32 8.96 29.99
N LYS A 56 9.07 9.02 29.56
CA LYS A 56 8.47 10.35 29.29
C LYS A 56 7.52 10.67 30.41
N GLU A 57 7.94 11.53 31.33
CA GLU A 57 7.02 12.17 32.27
C GLU A 57 5.93 12.87 31.44
N LEU A 58 4.72 12.31 31.47
CA LEU A 58 3.56 12.98 30.91
C LEU A 58 3.39 14.32 31.64
N PRO A 59 3.08 15.41 30.93
CA PRO A 59 2.98 16.71 31.56
C PRO A 59 1.91 16.66 32.65
N LYS A 60 2.33 16.90 33.91
CA LYS A 60 1.41 16.95 35.05
C LYS A 60 0.29 17.96 34.76
N ARG A 61 -0.95 17.53 35.01
CA ARG A 61 -2.17 18.34 34.86
C ARG A 61 -2.09 19.54 35.82
N ALA A 62 -2.51 20.72 35.37
CA ALA A 62 -2.57 21.91 36.22
C ALA A 62 -3.52 21.63 37.40
N ARG A 63 -3.13 22.03 38.61
CA ARG A 63 -3.92 21.81 39.83
C ARG A 63 -4.91 22.94 40.07
N ASN A 64 -4.52 24.16 39.72
CA ASN A 64 -5.33 25.38 39.91
C ASN A 64 -5.62 26.10 38.57
N ILE A 65 -6.65 26.94 38.57
CA ILE A 65 -7.06 27.74 37.38
C ILE A 65 -5.98 28.74 36.99
N THR A 66 -5.31 29.36 37.98
CA THR A 66 -4.20 30.29 37.78
C THR A 66 -3.01 29.60 37.11
N GLU A 67 -2.62 28.41 37.60
CA GLU A 67 -1.57 27.59 36.99
C GLU A 67 -1.92 27.17 35.55
N LEU A 68 -3.19 26.90 35.27
CA LEU A 68 -3.67 26.60 33.92
C LEU A 68 -3.50 27.81 33.00
N GLU A 69 -3.88 28.99 33.47
CA GLU A 69 -3.80 30.23 32.71
C GLU A 69 -2.35 30.60 32.39
N GLU A 70 -1.46 30.55 33.37
CA GLU A 70 -0.02 30.77 33.18
C GLU A 70 0.58 29.76 32.19
N LYS A 71 0.19 28.48 32.29
CA LYS A 71 0.65 27.44 31.37
C LYS A 71 0.15 27.66 29.95
N LEU A 72 -1.08 28.15 29.78
CA LEU A 72 -1.63 28.54 28.47
C LEU A 72 -0.93 29.78 27.90
N GLN A 73 -0.60 30.76 28.73
CA GLN A 73 0.16 31.94 28.30
C GLN A 73 1.58 31.54 27.87
N LYS A 74 2.29 30.70 28.64
CA LYS A 74 3.60 30.14 28.25
C LYS A 74 3.54 29.37 26.94
N LEU A 75 2.49 28.55 26.73
CA LEU A 75 2.32 27.84 25.45
C LEU A 75 2.05 28.77 24.26
N LYS A 76 1.36 29.90 24.48
CA LYS A 76 1.12 30.90 23.43
C LYS A 76 2.41 31.62 23.04
N THR A 77 3.28 31.92 24.01
CA THR A 77 4.54 32.65 23.80
C THR A 77 5.67 31.74 23.30
N GLU A 78 5.95 30.62 23.98
CA GLU A 78 7.06 29.71 23.65
C GLU A 78 6.95 29.09 22.26
N LYS A 79 5.73 28.72 21.85
CA LYS A 79 5.52 27.98 20.59
C LYS A 79 5.16 28.86 19.41
N ASN A 80 5.11 30.18 19.58
CA ASN A 80 4.68 31.13 18.54
C ASN A 80 3.47 30.59 17.77
N PHE A 81 2.49 30.04 18.51
CA PHE A 81 1.39 29.22 17.99
C PHE A 81 0.29 30.10 17.38
N SER A 82 0.69 31.03 16.51
CA SER A 82 -0.24 31.76 15.66
C SER A 82 -0.69 30.86 14.51
N PHE A 83 -1.98 30.93 14.18
CA PHE A 83 -2.53 30.29 12.99
C PHE A 83 -1.73 30.64 11.72
N LYS A 84 -1.25 31.89 11.63
CA LYS A 84 -0.37 32.35 10.53
C LYS A 84 0.95 31.57 10.49
N ASN A 85 1.61 31.39 11.63
CA ASN A 85 2.87 30.64 11.72
C ASN A 85 2.69 29.15 11.41
N LYS A 86 1.55 28.55 11.79
CA LYS A 86 1.19 27.17 11.44
C LYS A 86 1.01 26.98 9.94
N LEU A 87 0.38 27.95 9.26
CA LEU A 87 0.24 27.94 7.80
C LEU A 87 1.59 28.11 7.09
N VAL A 88 2.44 29.01 7.57
CA VAL A 88 3.79 29.21 7.03
C VAL A 88 4.62 27.93 7.15
N LYS A 89 4.65 27.28 8.33
CA LYS A 89 5.35 25.99 8.56
C LYS A 89 4.85 24.88 7.64
N LYS A 90 3.53 24.75 7.46
CA LYS A 90 2.95 23.78 6.50
C LYS A 90 3.36 24.06 5.06
N SER A 91 3.42 25.33 4.67
CA SER A 91 3.84 25.73 3.32
C SER A 91 5.34 25.45 3.07
N LEU A 92 6.20 25.70 4.05
CA LEU A 92 7.64 25.42 3.99
C LEU A 92 7.91 23.91 3.96
N ALA A 93 7.23 23.13 4.80
CA ALA A 93 7.33 21.67 4.79
C ALA A 93 6.89 21.08 3.44
N SER A 94 5.80 21.60 2.85
CA SER A 94 5.36 21.21 1.51
C SER A 94 6.40 21.54 0.43
N LYS A 95 7.03 22.72 0.50
CA LYS A 95 8.11 23.13 -0.42
C LYS A 95 9.35 22.24 -0.27
N LEU A 96 9.77 21.89 0.95
CA LEU A 96 10.89 20.98 1.20
C LEU A 96 10.62 19.58 0.67
N ASN A 97 9.45 19.00 0.96
CA ASN A 97 9.07 17.68 0.46
C ASN A 97 9.02 17.63 -1.08
N LYS A 98 8.56 18.71 -1.73
CA LYS A 98 8.63 18.85 -3.20
C LYS A 98 10.07 18.87 -3.71
N LYS A 99 10.98 19.60 -3.04
CA LYS A 99 12.41 19.63 -3.40
C LYS A 99 13.08 18.27 -3.22
N ILE A 100 12.82 17.57 -2.12
CA ILE A 100 13.34 16.22 -1.84
C ILE A 100 12.87 15.24 -2.92
N LYS A 101 11.57 15.20 -3.23
CA LYS A 101 11.02 14.34 -4.29
C LYS A 101 11.60 14.66 -5.67
N LYS A 102 11.89 15.94 -5.97
CA LYS A 102 12.54 16.34 -7.23
C LYS A 102 13.98 15.84 -7.30
N ARG A 103 14.76 15.95 -6.21
CA ARG A 103 16.13 15.40 -6.12
C ARG A 103 16.15 13.88 -6.26
N GLU A 104 15.22 13.19 -5.60
CA GLU A 104 15.11 11.73 -5.68
C GLU A 104 14.82 11.23 -7.10
N ARG A 105 13.93 11.93 -7.83
CA ARG A 105 13.64 11.63 -9.25
C ARG A 105 14.86 11.87 -10.15
N LEU A 106 15.60 12.95 -9.92
CA LEU A 106 16.83 13.24 -10.67
C LEU A 106 17.89 12.17 -10.42
N ASN A 107 18.06 11.73 -9.17
CA ASN A 107 19.00 10.67 -8.82
C ASN A 107 18.58 9.31 -9.44
N LYS A 108 17.29 8.97 -9.40
CA LYS A 108 16.76 7.76 -10.07
C LYS A 108 16.96 7.80 -11.59
N ASN A 109 16.75 8.96 -12.21
CA ASN A 109 16.99 9.14 -13.64
C ASN A 109 18.48 9.06 -14.00
N LYS A 110 19.38 9.60 -13.18
CA LYS A 110 20.83 9.48 -13.35
C LYS A 110 21.31 8.04 -13.20
N ALA A 111 20.84 7.32 -12.18
CA ALA A 111 21.15 5.90 -11.98
C ALA A 111 20.62 5.04 -13.15
N ASN A 112 19.42 5.31 -13.65
CA ASN A 112 18.88 4.62 -14.83
C ASN A 112 19.63 4.96 -16.12
N ALA A 113 20.16 6.18 -16.26
CA ALA A 113 20.98 6.56 -17.41
C ALA A 113 22.35 5.85 -17.37
N GLN A 114 22.99 5.78 -16.20
CA GLN A 114 24.25 5.05 -15.99
C GLN A 114 24.10 3.55 -16.25
N ALA A 115 23.02 2.92 -15.75
CA ALA A 115 22.73 1.52 -16.05
C ALA A 115 22.49 1.26 -17.56
N LYS A 116 21.90 2.21 -18.28
CA LYS A 116 21.70 2.10 -19.74
C LYS A 116 23.00 2.27 -20.52
N THR A 117 23.91 3.14 -20.10
CA THR A 117 25.23 3.29 -20.74
C THR A 117 26.13 2.08 -20.48
N GLU A 118 26.06 1.47 -19.30
CA GLU A 118 26.79 0.23 -18.99
C GLU A 118 26.28 -0.96 -19.82
N THR A 119 24.96 -1.05 -20.04
CA THR A 119 24.35 -2.11 -20.87
C THR A 119 24.63 -1.89 -22.38
N ALA A 120 24.75 -0.65 -22.84
CA ALA A 120 25.07 -0.31 -24.23
C ALA A 120 26.55 -0.57 -24.58
N ASN A 121 27.47 -0.29 -23.66
CA ASN A 121 28.90 -0.57 -23.87
C ASN A 121 29.22 -2.07 -23.89
N GLN A 122 28.38 -2.91 -23.27
CA GLN A 122 28.51 -4.37 -23.32
C GLN A 122 27.98 -4.99 -24.63
N SER A 123 27.14 -4.27 -25.39
CA SER A 123 26.50 -4.77 -26.61
C SER A 123 27.16 -4.33 -27.92
N GLN A 124 28.17 -3.45 -27.86
CA GLN A 124 28.93 -3.00 -29.05
C GLN A 124 30.22 -3.79 -29.31
N LYS A 125 30.61 -4.75 -28.45
CA LYS A 125 31.84 -5.55 -28.62
C LYS A 125 31.63 -6.94 -29.24
N ILE A 126 30.41 -7.29 -29.64
CA ILE A 126 30.07 -8.63 -30.18
C ILE A 126 29.15 -8.50 -31.39
N LYS A 127 29.62 -7.89 -32.49
CA LYS A 127 28.98 -8.03 -33.81
C LYS A 127 30.02 -7.87 -34.93
N THR A 128 30.86 -8.88 -35.10
CA THR A 128 31.34 -9.28 -36.42
C THR A 128 31.58 -10.79 -36.40
N GLU A 129 31.09 -11.45 -37.46
CA GLU A 129 31.44 -12.78 -37.95
C GLU A 129 30.63 -14.03 -37.50
N GLU A 130 29.93 -14.55 -38.52
CA GLU A 130 29.77 -15.95 -38.93
C GLU A 130 28.64 -16.85 -38.39
N THR A 131 27.65 -17.01 -39.27
CA THR A 131 27.09 -18.25 -39.85
C THR A 131 26.93 -19.52 -39.00
N GLU A 132 25.68 -19.95 -38.98
CA GLU A 132 25.11 -21.28 -38.74
C GLU A 132 26.07 -22.48 -38.71
N LYS A 133 26.30 -23.04 -37.51
CA LYS A 133 26.39 -24.49 -37.28
C LYS A 133 25.77 -24.86 -35.92
N LYS A 134 24.95 -25.91 -35.93
CA LYS A 134 24.40 -26.57 -34.73
C LYS A 134 25.56 -26.98 -33.80
N LYS A 135 25.68 -26.34 -32.63
CA LYS A 135 26.64 -26.76 -31.61
C LYS A 135 25.98 -27.80 -30.71
N LEU A 136 26.50 -29.02 -30.79
CA LEU A 136 26.41 -30.03 -29.75
C LEU A 136 26.85 -29.40 -28.42
N ASN A 137 26.15 -29.71 -27.34
CA ASN A 137 26.46 -29.24 -25.99
C ASN A 137 27.80 -29.83 -25.52
N VAL A 138 28.91 -29.26 -25.97
CA VAL A 138 30.21 -29.45 -25.33
C VAL A 138 30.19 -28.58 -24.09
N ALA A 139 30.10 -29.20 -22.92
CA ALA A 139 30.10 -28.52 -21.64
C ALA A 139 31.37 -27.68 -21.53
N LYS A 140 31.20 -26.36 -21.39
CA LYS A 140 32.32 -25.46 -21.09
C LYS A 140 32.95 -25.90 -19.77
N PRO A 141 34.29 -25.87 -19.64
CA PRO A 141 34.93 -26.21 -18.39
C PRO A 141 34.44 -25.30 -17.27
N VAL A 142 34.00 -25.92 -16.17
CA VAL A 142 33.53 -25.21 -14.96
C VAL A 142 34.75 -24.87 -14.12
N PHE A 143 34.91 -23.57 -13.84
CA PHE A 143 35.97 -23.04 -12.99
C PHE A 143 35.39 -22.70 -11.60
N ASN A 144 36.13 -23.03 -10.54
CA ASN A 144 35.80 -22.57 -9.19
C ASN A 144 35.98 -21.04 -9.07
N THR A 145 35.58 -20.46 -7.92
CA THR A 145 35.80 -19.03 -7.58
C THR A 145 37.27 -18.60 -7.71
N ASP A 146 38.19 -19.55 -7.57
CA ASP A 146 39.63 -19.34 -7.64
C ASP A 146 40.20 -19.58 -9.05
N GLY A 147 39.35 -19.75 -10.07
CA GLY A 147 39.76 -19.93 -11.46
C GLY A 147 40.42 -21.27 -11.79
N LYS A 148 40.29 -22.28 -10.93
CA LYS A 148 40.78 -23.66 -11.17
C LYS A 148 39.70 -24.52 -11.82
N LEU A 149 40.09 -25.30 -12.82
CA LEU A 149 39.23 -26.24 -13.53
C LEU A 149 38.82 -27.37 -12.57
N VAL A 150 37.52 -27.59 -12.35
CA VAL A 150 37.04 -28.64 -11.43
C VAL A 150 36.14 -29.63 -12.15
N PHE A 151 36.55 -30.90 -12.15
CA PHE A 151 35.82 -32.03 -12.74
C PHE A 151 34.75 -32.59 -11.78
N SER A 152 34.10 -31.73 -11.00
CA SER A 152 32.96 -32.15 -10.18
C SER A 152 31.70 -32.17 -11.05
N LYS A 153 30.97 -33.29 -11.05
CA LYS A 153 29.68 -33.41 -11.75
C LYS A 153 28.55 -32.61 -11.07
N PHE A 154 28.83 -32.04 -9.91
CA PHE A 154 27.91 -31.20 -9.16
C PHE A 154 28.34 -29.75 -9.26
N ASP A 155 27.55 -28.95 -9.97
CA ASP A 155 27.66 -27.51 -10.06
C ASP A 155 26.73 -26.86 -9.00
N PHE A 156 27.32 -26.31 -7.94
CA PHE A 156 26.61 -25.62 -6.88
C PHE A 156 26.26 -24.16 -7.23
N ALA A 157 26.73 -23.63 -8.37
CA ALA A 157 26.50 -22.23 -8.75
C ALA A 157 25.00 -21.91 -8.95
N ASN A 158 24.18 -22.90 -9.28
CA ASN A 158 22.74 -22.73 -9.50
C ASN A 158 21.88 -23.03 -8.26
N ILE A 159 22.45 -23.43 -7.12
CA ILE A 159 21.68 -23.90 -5.95
C ILE A 159 20.90 -22.79 -5.22
N GLY A 160 21.11 -21.52 -5.59
CA GLY A 160 20.34 -20.36 -5.12
C GLY A 160 19.51 -19.67 -6.21
N HIS A 161 19.71 -20.00 -7.48
CA HIS A 161 18.96 -19.43 -8.59
C HIS A 161 17.77 -20.34 -8.88
N LYS A 162 16.68 -20.18 -8.10
CA LYS A 162 15.40 -20.72 -8.54
C LYS A 162 15.10 -20.10 -9.90
N ASP A 163 15.08 -20.92 -10.95
CA ASP A 163 14.55 -20.53 -12.25
C ASP A 163 13.24 -19.78 -11.99
N LYS A 164 13.09 -18.61 -12.61
CA LYS A 164 11.90 -17.78 -12.43
C LYS A 164 10.70 -18.60 -12.87
N VAL A 165 10.03 -19.26 -11.92
CA VAL A 165 8.79 -19.99 -12.15
C VAL A 165 7.87 -19.00 -12.86
N GLN A 166 7.55 -19.31 -14.11
CA GLN A 166 6.80 -18.40 -14.97
C GLN A 166 5.53 -18.03 -14.22
N LYS A 167 5.37 -16.73 -13.92
CA LYS A 167 4.22 -16.26 -13.15
C LYS A 167 2.95 -16.63 -13.89
N VAL A 168 2.19 -17.54 -13.31
CA VAL A 168 0.87 -17.96 -13.81
C VAL A 168 0.03 -16.71 -14.03
N GLU A 169 -0.53 -16.56 -15.24
CA GLU A 169 -1.36 -15.42 -15.58
C GLU A 169 -2.57 -15.32 -14.63
N LYS A 170 -2.74 -14.17 -13.99
CA LYS A 170 -3.78 -13.96 -12.96
C LYS A 170 -5.05 -13.31 -13.52
N ASP A 171 -4.97 -12.70 -14.70
CA ASP A 171 -6.04 -11.90 -15.29
C ASP A 171 -7.13 -12.81 -15.87
N PRO A 172 -8.39 -12.75 -15.38
CA PRO A 172 -9.44 -13.66 -15.81
C PRO A 172 -9.83 -13.49 -17.29
N LYS A 173 -9.59 -12.30 -17.87
CA LYS A 173 -9.79 -12.06 -19.31
C LYS A 173 -8.80 -12.84 -20.17
N LYS A 174 -7.52 -12.84 -19.79
CA LYS A 174 -6.47 -13.56 -20.52
C LYS A 174 -6.65 -15.07 -20.39
N ILE A 175 -6.93 -15.55 -19.17
CA ILE A 175 -7.20 -16.97 -18.94
C ILE A 175 -8.38 -17.45 -19.79
N LEU A 176 -9.44 -16.66 -19.92
CA LEU A 176 -10.58 -17.00 -20.77
C LEU A 176 -10.21 -17.04 -22.27
N VAL A 177 -9.33 -16.16 -22.72
CA VAL A 177 -8.83 -16.16 -24.11
C VAL A 177 -7.98 -17.40 -24.36
N ASN A 178 -7.01 -17.68 -23.49
CA ASN A 178 -6.16 -18.87 -23.59
C ASN A 178 -6.98 -20.16 -23.61
N LEU A 179 -8.01 -20.24 -22.78
CA LEU A 179 -8.91 -21.40 -22.74
C LEU A 179 -9.70 -21.56 -24.04
N LYS A 180 -10.19 -20.45 -24.61
CA LYS A 180 -10.84 -20.48 -25.94
C LYS A 180 -9.90 -20.90 -27.05
N GLU A 181 -8.66 -20.41 -27.03
CA GLU A 181 -7.65 -20.81 -28.01
C GLU A 181 -7.29 -22.30 -27.88
N GLN A 182 -7.23 -22.83 -26.65
CA GLN A 182 -7.05 -24.26 -26.40
C GLN A 182 -8.24 -25.08 -26.94
N GLU A 183 -9.47 -24.66 -26.65
CA GLU A 183 -10.68 -25.29 -27.18
C GLU A 183 -10.70 -25.26 -28.72
N GLN A 184 -10.33 -24.14 -29.35
CA GLN A 184 -10.25 -24.03 -30.81
C GLN A 184 -9.20 -24.97 -31.40
N LYS A 185 -8.00 -25.05 -30.80
CA LYS A 185 -6.96 -25.99 -31.24
C LYS A 185 -7.43 -27.43 -31.18
N ILE A 186 -8.14 -27.79 -30.11
CA ILE A 186 -8.73 -29.12 -29.95
C ILE A 186 -9.79 -29.37 -31.03
N ARG A 187 -10.71 -28.42 -31.25
CA ARG A 187 -11.77 -28.55 -32.28
C ARG A 187 -11.18 -28.69 -33.68
N ASN A 188 -10.18 -27.89 -34.03
CA ASN A 188 -9.52 -27.99 -35.34
C ASN A 188 -8.87 -29.36 -35.56
N LEU A 189 -8.34 -29.99 -34.50
CA LEU A 189 -7.77 -31.35 -34.56
C LEU A 189 -8.85 -32.45 -34.60
N GLU A 190 -10.03 -32.19 -34.03
CA GLU A 190 -11.18 -33.09 -34.15
C GLU A 190 -11.77 -33.05 -35.57
N GLU A 191 -11.85 -31.86 -36.16
CA GLU A 191 -12.30 -31.66 -37.53
C GLU A 191 -11.33 -32.28 -38.56
N SER A 192 -10.02 -32.29 -38.29
CA SER A 192 -9.04 -33.00 -39.13
C SER A 192 -9.09 -34.53 -38.99
N GLY A 193 -9.91 -35.08 -38.08
CA GLY A 193 -10.07 -36.52 -37.88
C GLY A 193 -8.90 -37.20 -37.14
N ASP A 194 -8.01 -36.43 -36.52
CA ASP A 194 -6.81 -36.96 -35.88
C ASP A 194 -7.13 -37.56 -34.49
N SER A 195 -6.71 -38.81 -34.24
CA SER A 195 -6.70 -39.42 -32.89
C SER A 195 -5.96 -38.56 -31.84
N LYS A 196 -5.06 -37.68 -32.32
CA LYS A 196 -4.28 -36.72 -31.53
C LYS A 196 -5.16 -35.78 -30.70
N ALA A 197 -6.40 -35.50 -31.11
CA ALA A 197 -7.31 -34.64 -30.34
C ALA A 197 -7.67 -35.26 -28.98
N LYS A 198 -7.94 -36.56 -28.94
CA LYS A 198 -8.25 -37.30 -27.70
C LYS A 198 -7.04 -37.36 -26.78
N GLU A 199 -5.86 -37.70 -27.33
CA GLU A 199 -4.61 -37.69 -26.59
C GLU A 199 -4.28 -36.31 -26.01
N LEU A 200 -4.54 -35.23 -26.76
CA LEU A 200 -4.29 -33.87 -26.29
C LEU A 200 -5.23 -33.50 -25.14
N LYS A 201 -6.52 -33.86 -25.24
CA LYS A 201 -7.49 -33.67 -24.14
C LYS A 201 -7.05 -34.41 -22.88
N GLU A 202 -6.64 -35.67 -23.01
CA GLU A 202 -6.14 -36.47 -21.89
C GLU A 202 -4.86 -35.87 -21.28
N LYS A 203 -3.88 -35.48 -22.10
CA LYS A 203 -2.64 -34.82 -21.64
C LYS A 203 -2.95 -33.53 -20.87
N ILE A 204 -3.91 -32.73 -21.35
CA ILE A 204 -4.33 -31.50 -20.65
C ILE A 204 -5.02 -31.85 -19.32
N ALA A 205 -5.90 -32.85 -19.30
CA ALA A 205 -6.58 -33.29 -18.09
C ALA A 205 -5.59 -33.76 -17.02
N TRP A 206 -4.65 -34.64 -17.40
CA TRP A 206 -3.60 -35.12 -16.50
C TRP A 206 -2.69 -34.01 -16.01
N LYS A 207 -2.30 -33.07 -16.88
CA LYS A 207 -1.53 -31.89 -16.49
C LYS A 207 -2.26 -31.04 -15.47
N ASN A 208 -3.57 -30.81 -15.66
CA ASN A 208 -4.37 -30.03 -14.72
C ASN A 208 -4.50 -30.75 -13.37
N VAL A 209 -4.67 -32.07 -13.36
CA VAL A 209 -4.71 -32.87 -12.13
C VAL A 209 -3.37 -32.79 -11.39
N LEU A 210 -2.25 -32.95 -12.10
CA LEU A 210 -0.92 -32.85 -11.51
C LEU A 210 -0.65 -31.47 -10.91
N GLN A 211 -1.02 -30.39 -11.61
CA GLN A 211 -0.90 -29.03 -11.11
C GLN A 211 -1.77 -28.77 -9.87
N LYS A 212 -2.98 -29.33 -9.84
CA LYS A 212 -3.84 -29.26 -8.65
C LYS A 212 -3.22 -30.01 -7.47
N ALA A 213 -2.62 -31.17 -7.71
CA ALA A 213 -1.91 -31.95 -6.67
C ALA A 213 -0.65 -31.24 -6.16
N GLU A 214 0.07 -30.53 -7.02
CA GLU A 214 1.20 -29.66 -6.65
C GLU A 214 0.76 -28.46 -5.76
N GLY A 215 -0.55 -28.18 -5.71
CA GLY A 215 -1.12 -27.05 -4.96
C GLY A 215 -1.30 -25.78 -5.80
N GLN A 216 -1.09 -25.86 -7.11
CA GLN A 216 -1.35 -24.75 -8.02
C GLN A 216 -2.87 -24.56 -8.22
N LYS A 217 -3.35 -23.33 -8.03
CA LYS A 217 -4.76 -22.98 -8.26
C LYS A 217 -5.06 -22.82 -9.76
N VAL A 218 -5.38 -23.92 -10.42
CA VAL A 218 -5.77 -23.96 -11.84
C VAL A 218 -7.19 -23.39 -12.02
N LYS A 219 -7.40 -22.53 -13.02
CA LYS A 219 -8.64 -21.75 -13.21
C LYS A 219 -9.24 -22.05 -14.59
N ASP A 220 -9.93 -23.18 -14.67
CA ASP A 220 -10.27 -23.80 -15.95
C ASP A 220 -11.74 -23.59 -16.32
N ASP A 221 -12.55 -23.07 -15.40
CA ASP A 221 -13.99 -22.95 -15.61
C ASP A 221 -14.38 -21.66 -16.35
N PRO A 222 -14.88 -21.74 -17.61
CA PRO A 222 -15.21 -20.54 -18.39
C PRO A 222 -16.38 -19.76 -17.78
N THR A 223 -17.31 -20.43 -17.09
CA THR A 223 -18.47 -19.81 -16.44
C THR A 223 -18.05 -18.95 -15.24
N LEU A 224 -17.12 -19.45 -14.41
CA LEU A 224 -16.58 -18.72 -13.26
C LEU A 224 -15.70 -17.56 -13.71
N LEU A 225 -14.90 -17.74 -14.76
CA LEU A 225 -14.10 -16.66 -15.34
C LEU A 225 -14.98 -15.53 -15.86
N LYS A 226 -16.06 -15.83 -16.60
CA LYS A 226 -17.06 -14.84 -17.03
C LYS A 226 -17.71 -14.12 -15.84
N LYS A 227 -18.09 -14.83 -14.78
CA LYS A 227 -18.64 -14.23 -13.54
C LYS A 227 -17.63 -13.31 -12.86
N SER A 228 -16.35 -13.70 -12.81
CA SER A 228 -15.27 -12.89 -12.25
C SER A 228 -15.07 -11.59 -13.05
N ILE A 229 -15.06 -11.69 -14.38
CA ILE A 229 -14.99 -10.52 -15.27
C ILE A 229 -16.17 -9.56 -15.00
N LYS A 230 -17.40 -10.07 -14.94
CA LYS A 230 -18.58 -9.26 -14.61
C LYS A 230 -18.47 -8.57 -13.25
N LYS A 231 -17.99 -9.27 -12.22
CA LYS A 231 -17.75 -8.68 -10.89
C LYS A 231 -16.71 -7.56 -10.94
N MET A 232 -15.62 -7.75 -11.69
CA MET A 232 -14.60 -6.70 -11.88
C MET A 232 -15.18 -5.47 -12.59
N GLU A 233 -15.99 -5.67 -13.62
CA GLU A 233 -16.65 -4.60 -14.37
C GLU A 233 -17.68 -3.85 -13.51
N GLN A 234 -18.46 -4.57 -12.70
CA GLN A 234 -19.38 -3.96 -11.74
C GLN A 234 -18.65 -3.12 -10.70
N LYS A 235 -17.55 -3.62 -10.13
CA LYS A 235 -16.70 -2.85 -9.20
C LYS A 235 -16.17 -1.57 -9.86
N LYS A 236 -15.68 -1.65 -11.11
CA LYS A 236 -15.24 -0.48 -11.87
C LYS A 236 -16.38 0.51 -12.11
N LYS A 237 -17.58 0.04 -12.47
CA LYS A 237 -18.77 0.88 -12.66
C LYS A 237 -19.17 1.60 -11.37
N GLN A 238 -19.17 0.89 -10.23
CA GLN A 238 -19.44 1.49 -8.93
C GLN A 238 -18.40 2.54 -8.55
N SER A 239 -17.11 2.24 -8.74
CA SER A 239 -16.03 3.21 -8.50
C SER A 239 -16.17 4.44 -9.38
N LYS A 240 -16.51 4.27 -10.67
CA LYS A 240 -16.77 5.38 -11.60
C LYS A 240 -17.93 6.25 -11.09
N LYS A 241 -19.09 5.65 -10.78
CA LYS A 241 -20.25 6.37 -10.23
C LYS A 241 -19.90 7.13 -8.95
N LYS A 242 -19.16 6.51 -8.02
CA LYS A 242 -18.70 7.17 -6.79
C LYS A 242 -17.80 8.37 -7.09
N TRP A 243 -16.93 8.26 -8.08
CA TRP A 243 -16.05 9.35 -8.48
C TRP A 243 -16.83 10.50 -9.13
N ASP A 244 -17.75 10.19 -10.04
CA ASP A 244 -18.61 11.16 -10.71
C ASP A 244 -19.47 11.92 -9.67
N ASN A 245 -20.08 11.21 -8.71
CA ASN A 245 -20.83 11.82 -7.61
C ASN A 245 -19.97 12.74 -6.74
N ARG A 246 -18.70 12.38 -6.50
CA ARG A 246 -17.76 13.23 -5.74
C ARG A 246 -17.46 14.51 -6.50
N ILE A 247 -17.20 14.42 -7.81
CA ILE A 247 -16.96 15.59 -8.66
C ILE A 247 -18.20 16.50 -8.65
N GLN A 248 -19.39 15.94 -8.88
CA GLN A 248 -20.64 16.69 -8.86
C GLN A 248 -20.88 17.38 -7.50
N SER A 249 -20.67 16.68 -6.39
CA SER A 249 -20.81 17.27 -5.05
C SER A 249 -19.80 18.39 -4.79
N VAL A 250 -18.57 18.25 -5.28
CA VAL A 250 -17.57 19.34 -5.19
C VAL A 250 -17.99 20.54 -6.00
N GLU A 251 -18.50 20.34 -7.22
CA GLU A 251 -18.93 21.44 -8.08
C GLU A 251 -20.16 22.15 -7.50
N GLN A 252 -21.17 21.41 -7.06
CA GLN A 252 -22.34 21.96 -6.36
C GLN A 252 -21.93 22.80 -5.15
N LYS A 253 -20.98 22.33 -4.33
CA LYS A 253 -20.49 23.10 -3.17
C LYS A 253 -19.76 24.39 -3.57
N LYS A 254 -19.05 24.41 -4.70
CA LYS A 254 -18.44 25.65 -5.21
C LYS A 254 -19.53 26.61 -5.69
N ASP A 255 -20.49 26.11 -6.46
CA ASP A 255 -21.59 26.91 -7.01
C ASP A 255 -22.45 27.50 -5.90
N GLU A 256 -22.81 26.71 -4.88
CA GLU A 256 -23.55 27.19 -3.72
C GLU A 256 -22.80 28.30 -2.98
N ARG A 257 -21.49 28.17 -2.79
CA ARG A 257 -20.67 29.21 -2.16
C ARG A 257 -20.63 30.47 -3.01
N GLN A 258 -20.51 30.32 -4.32
CA GLN A 258 -20.48 31.45 -5.23
C GLN A 258 -21.85 32.14 -5.30
N LYS A 259 -22.95 31.39 -5.38
CA LYS A 259 -24.33 31.91 -5.31
C LYS A 259 -24.55 32.71 -4.04
N LYS A 260 -24.24 32.15 -2.86
CA LYS A 260 -24.30 32.86 -1.57
C LYS A 260 -23.47 34.14 -1.56
N ARG A 261 -22.28 34.14 -2.16
CA ARG A 261 -21.45 35.33 -2.28
C ARG A 261 -22.11 36.39 -3.18
N THR A 262 -22.64 35.99 -4.33
CA THR A 262 -23.32 36.90 -5.27
C THR A 262 -24.59 37.50 -4.68
N GLU A 263 -25.37 36.71 -3.95
CA GLU A 263 -26.57 37.14 -3.22
C GLU A 263 -26.22 38.14 -2.11
N ASN A 264 -25.17 37.87 -1.32
CA ASN A 264 -24.73 38.80 -0.29
C ASN A 264 -24.21 40.12 -0.87
N ILE A 265 -23.50 40.07 -2.00
CA ILE A 265 -23.04 41.28 -2.70
C ILE A 265 -24.24 42.05 -3.26
N SER A 266 -25.22 41.39 -3.87
CA SER A 266 -26.40 42.04 -4.43
C SER A 266 -27.26 42.67 -3.33
N LYS A 267 -27.43 41.98 -2.19
CA LYS A 267 -28.09 42.50 -1.00
C LYS A 267 -27.39 43.74 -0.46
N LYS A 268 -26.06 43.72 -0.30
CA LYS A 268 -25.29 44.91 0.11
C LYS A 268 -25.44 46.08 -0.88
N LYS A 269 -25.45 45.81 -2.19
CA LYS A 269 -25.68 46.85 -3.22
C LYS A 269 -27.08 47.46 -3.09
N LYS A 270 -28.12 46.63 -2.93
CA LYS A 270 -29.51 47.07 -2.74
C LYS A 270 -29.66 47.87 -1.44
N GLU A 271 -29.08 47.41 -0.34
CA GLU A 271 -29.08 48.12 0.94
C GLU A 271 -28.42 49.50 0.82
N LYS A 272 -27.25 49.61 0.18
CA LYS A 272 -26.61 50.90 -0.08
C LYS A 272 -27.52 51.85 -0.87
N LYS A 273 -28.11 51.37 -1.98
CA LYS A 273 -29.07 52.17 -2.78
C LYS A 273 -30.26 52.61 -1.93
N SER A 274 -30.86 51.70 -1.15
CA SER A 274 -31.98 52.02 -0.28
C SER A 274 -31.64 53.04 0.80
N LYS A 275 -30.43 53.00 1.37
CA LYS A 275 -29.95 53.99 2.35
C LYS A 275 -29.81 55.37 1.72
N ILE A 276 -29.27 55.45 0.50
CA ILE A 276 -29.15 56.71 -0.25
C ILE A 276 -30.54 57.29 -0.53
N VAL A 277 -31.47 56.49 -1.03
CA VAL A 277 -32.86 56.93 -1.30
C VAL A 277 -33.53 57.39 -0.01
N LYS A 278 -33.46 56.61 1.08
CA LYS A 278 -34.01 57.00 2.40
C LYS A 278 -33.41 58.32 2.91
N ALA A 279 -32.12 58.54 2.72
CA ALA A 279 -31.47 59.79 3.13
C ALA A 279 -31.91 60.99 2.28
N ALA A 280 -32.16 60.79 0.97
CA ALA A 280 -32.66 61.83 0.08
C ALA A 280 -34.12 62.21 0.40
N VAL A 281 -34.97 61.21 0.69
CA VAL A 281 -36.36 61.41 1.15
C VAL A 281 -36.39 62.21 2.46
N LYS A 282 -35.57 61.84 3.45
CA LYS A 282 -35.46 62.59 4.72
C LYS A 282 -35.02 64.04 4.54
N ARG A 283 -34.29 64.35 3.48
CA ARG A 283 -33.84 65.72 3.14
C ARG A 283 -34.82 66.46 2.22
N GLY A 284 -35.98 65.88 1.91
CA GLY A 284 -36.99 66.46 1.01
C GLY A 284 -36.56 66.55 -0.46
N ARG A 285 -35.45 65.91 -0.86
CA ARG A 285 -34.92 65.96 -2.25
C ARG A 285 -35.55 64.93 -3.19
N VAL A 286 -36.26 63.96 -2.62
CA VAL A 286 -36.96 62.92 -3.37
C VAL A 286 -38.34 62.80 -2.74
N VAL A 287 -39.38 63.12 -3.51
CA VAL A 287 -40.76 62.77 -3.19
C VAL A 287 -40.95 61.35 -3.71
N LEU A 288 -41.28 60.44 -2.79
CA LEU A 288 -41.63 59.06 -3.13
C LEU A 288 -43.02 58.99 -3.73
#